data_AF-A0A6J4XA35-F1
#
_entry.id   AF-A0A6J4XA35-F1
#
_cell.length_a   1.000
_cell.length_b   1.000
_cell.length_c   1.000
_cell.angle_alpha   90.00
_cell.angle_beta   90.00
_cell.angle_gamma   90.00
#
_symmetry.space_group_name_H-M   'P 1'
#
loop_
_entity.id
_entity.type
_entity.pdbx_description
1 polymer ?
#
loop_
_entity_poly.entity_id
_entity_poly.type
_entity_poly.pdbx_seq_one_letter_code
_entity_poly.pdbx_strand_id
1 'polypeptide(L)'
;MAINFFESELERVQIRFNQAFGNMTVCDIRLRYAAILSICALGVIGQRINSTRNKDKARPDIRKFMRAAGIINKFFDMIEVQQKERSDYEVNGSAKGNYSNGRGTAERRCRNLSGLR
;
A
#
# COMPACT_ATOMS: atom_id res chain seq x y z
N MET A 1 -19.69 -25.57 -8.75
CA MET A 1 -20.48 -24.55 -9.47
C MET A 1 -19.64 -23.29 -9.61
N ALA A 2 -19.71 -22.59 -10.75
CA ALA A 2 -18.89 -21.40 -11.03
C ALA A 2 -19.21 -20.17 -10.14
N ILE A 3 -20.33 -20.21 -9.39
CA ILE A 3 -20.80 -19.15 -8.49
C ILE A 3 -19.76 -18.85 -7.40
N ASN A 4 -19.08 -19.88 -6.86
CA ASN A 4 -18.11 -19.68 -5.78
C ASN A 4 -16.80 -19.04 -6.23
N PHE A 5 -16.40 -19.19 -7.50
CA PHE A 5 -15.07 -18.72 -7.92
C PHE A 5 -14.99 -17.19 -7.90
N PHE A 6 -15.92 -16.50 -8.56
CA PHE A 6 -15.87 -15.04 -8.68
C PHE A 6 -16.06 -14.34 -7.34
N GLU A 7 -16.87 -14.91 -6.45
CA GLU A 7 -17.04 -14.41 -5.08
C GLU A 7 -15.78 -14.63 -4.26
N SER A 8 -15.17 -15.83 -4.30
CA SER A 8 -13.91 -16.11 -3.61
C SER A 8 -12.75 -15.23 -4.10
N GLU A 9 -12.71 -14.94 -5.40
CA GLU A 9 -11.68 -14.08 -5.99
C GLU A 9 -11.87 -12.62 -5.56
N LEU A 10 -13.11 -12.15 -5.47
CA LEU A 10 -13.42 -10.82 -4.94
C LEU A 10 -13.02 -10.71 -3.46
N GLU A 11 -13.36 -11.69 -2.65
CA GLU A 11 -12.96 -11.76 -1.24
C GLU A 11 -11.43 -11.73 -1.09
N ARG A 12 -10.70 -12.52 -1.91
CA ARG A 12 -9.24 -12.50 -1.94
C ARG A 12 -8.68 -11.11 -2.25
N VAL A 13 -9.25 -10.42 -3.24
CA VAL A 13 -8.83 -9.07 -3.62
C VAL A 13 -9.11 -8.07 -2.49
N GLN A 14 -10.23 -8.20 -1.77
CA GLN A 14 -10.55 -7.35 -0.60
C GLN A 14 -9.56 -7.57 0.56
N ILE A 15 -9.21 -8.83 0.85
CA ILE A 15 -8.20 -9.16 1.86
C ILE A 15 -6.86 -8.52 1.49
N ARG A 16 -6.43 -8.65 0.24
CA ARG A 16 -5.20 -8.04 -0.24
C ARG A 16 -5.22 -6.51 -0.18
N PHE A 17 -6.35 -5.88 -0.47
CA PHE A 17 -6.49 -4.44 -0.29
C PHE A 17 -6.21 -4.03 1.17
N ASN A 18 -6.78 -4.76 2.13
CA ASN A 18 -6.54 -4.48 3.55
C ASN A 18 -5.08 -4.72 3.94
N GLN A 19 -4.41 -5.72 3.36
CA GLN A 19 -2.98 -5.97 3.61
C GLN A 19 -2.11 -4.85 3.02
N ALA A 20 -2.34 -4.50 1.74
CA ALA A 20 -1.56 -3.49 1.04
C ALA A 20 -1.75 -2.08 1.63
N PHE A 21 -2.97 -1.70 2.03
CA PHE A 21 -3.25 -0.35 2.54
C PHE A 21 -3.37 -0.24 4.06
N GLY A 22 -3.61 -1.34 4.77
CA GLY A 22 -3.80 -1.35 6.23
C GLY A 22 -2.54 -0.97 7.00
N ASN A 23 -1.36 -1.25 6.43
CA ASN A 23 -0.07 -0.91 7.03
C ASN A 23 0.45 0.48 6.61
N MET A 24 -0.24 1.19 5.72
CA MET A 24 0.17 2.54 5.29
C MET A 24 -0.43 3.60 6.22
N THR A 25 0.39 4.17 7.09
CA THR A 25 0.03 5.36 7.90
C THR A 25 -0.19 6.61 7.05
N VAL A 26 0.56 6.75 5.96
CA VAL A 26 0.39 7.83 4.97
C VAL A 26 0.23 7.21 3.59
N CYS A 27 -1.02 7.19 3.13
CA CYS A 27 -1.39 6.75 1.79
C CYS A 27 -2.08 7.91 1.06
N ASP A 28 -1.79 8.08 -0.23
CA ASP A 28 -2.59 8.98 -1.06
C ASP A 28 -4.06 8.51 -1.06
N ILE A 29 -4.94 9.34 -0.51
CA ILE A 29 -6.36 9.04 -0.39
C ILE A 29 -7.03 8.78 -1.74
N ARG A 30 -6.57 9.44 -2.81
CA ARG A 30 -7.09 9.24 -4.16
C ARG A 30 -6.76 7.84 -4.66
N LEU A 31 -5.56 7.37 -4.34
CA LEU A 31 -5.09 6.04 -4.70
C LEU A 31 -5.92 4.96 -3.99
N ARG A 32 -6.12 5.12 -2.69
CA ARG A 32 -6.95 4.20 -1.89
C ARG A 32 -8.39 4.18 -2.38
N TYR A 33 -8.97 5.34 -2.69
CA TYR A 33 -10.32 5.45 -3.22
C TYR A 33 -10.47 4.79 -4.59
N ALA A 34 -9.50 5.02 -5.50
CA ALA A 34 -9.50 4.38 -6.81
C ALA A 34 -9.43 2.85 -6.72
N ALA A 35 -8.65 2.31 -5.77
CA ALA A 35 -8.59 0.88 -5.51
C ALA A 35 -9.96 0.34 -5.02
N ILE A 36 -10.61 1.02 -4.07
CA ILE A 36 -11.95 0.63 -3.59
C ILE A 36 -12.96 0.61 -4.73
N LEU A 37 -13.02 1.67 -5.54
CA LEU A 37 -13.92 1.73 -6.69
C LEU A 37 -13.67 0.59 -7.68
N SER A 38 -12.40 0.24 -7.91
CA SER A 38 -12.02 -0.86 -8.81
C SER A 38 -12.50 -2.21 -8.27
N ILE A 39 -12.43 -2.44 -6.96
CA ILE A 39 -12.94 -3.64 -6.30
C ILE A 39 -14.48 -3.70 -6.39
N CYS A 40 -15.16 -2.58 -6.16
CA CYS A 40 -16.62 -2.50 -6.34
C CYS A 40 -17.03 -2.83 -7.78
N ALA A 41 -16.32 -2.26 -8.77
CA ALA A 41 -16.55 -2.55 -10.18
C ALA A 41 -16.33 -4.04 -10.51
N LEU A 42 -15.30 -4.66 -9.92
CA LEU A 42 -15.05 -6.10 -10.05
C LEU A 42 -16.22 -6.93 -9.50
N GLY A 43 -16.76 -6.55 -8.35
CA GLY A 43 -17.95 -7.18 -7.76
C GLY A 43 -19.20 -7.09 -8.64
N VAL A 44 -19.45 -5.92 -9.24
CA VAL A 44 -20.56 -5.74 -10.20
C VAL A 44 -20.40 -6.66 -11.41
N ILE A 45 -19.19 -6.83 -11.93
CA ILE A 45 -18.93 -7.75 -13.04
C ILE A 45 -19.19 -9.20 -12.60
N GLY A 46 -18.73 -9.59 -11.40
CA GLY A 46 -18.99 -10.92 -10.83
C GLY A 46 -20.49 -11.23 -10.71
N GLN A 47 -21.27 -10.28 -10.19
CA GLN A 47 -22.73 -10.40 -10.09
C GLN A 47 -23.40 -10.54 -11.46
N ARG A 48 -22.95 -9.78 -12.47
CA ARG A 48 -23.45 -9.90 -13.85
C ARG A 48 -23.16 -11.27 -14.45
N ILE A 49 -21.97 -11.82 -14.23
CA ILE A 49 -21.61 -13.17 -14.67
C ILE A 49 -22.54 -14.20 -14.01
N ASN A 50 -22.72 -14.11 -12.69
CA ASN A 50 -23.58 -15.04 -11.93
C ASN A 50 -25.06 -14.95 -12.34
N SER A 51 -25.53 -13.76 -12.70
CA SER A 51 -26.91 -13.54 -13.16
C SER A 51 -27.15 -13.98 -14.61
N THR A 52 -26.09 -14.20 -15.39
CA THR A 52 -26.19 -14.53 -16.81
C THR A 52 -26.37 -16.02 -17.02
N ARG A 53 -27.57 -16.43 -17.46
CA ARG A 53 -27.86 -17.85 -17.77
C ARG A 53 -27.16 -18.38 -19.02
N ASN A 54 -26.88 -17.50 -19.99
CA ASN A 54 -26.24 -17.89 -21.25
C ASN A 54 -24.72 -17.74 -21.18
N LYS A 55 -24.00 -18.87 -21.25
CA LYS A 55 -22.54 -18.93 -21.16
C LYS A 55 -21.82 -18.10 -22.23
N ASP A 56 -22.34 -18.02 -23.45
CA ASP A 56 -21.71 -17.25 -24.52
C ASP A 56 -21.82 -15.74 -24.28
N LYS A 57 -22.91 -15.30 -23.66
CA LYS A 57 -23.08 -13.92 -23.22
C LYS A 57 -22.24 -13.58 -21.99
N ALA A 58 -21.91 -14.56 -21.15
CA ALA A 58 -21.07 -14.37 -19.97
C ALA A 58 -19.57 -14.32 -20.30
N ARG A 59 -19.11 -14.96 -21.38
CA ARG A 59 -17.68 -15.03 -21.77
C ARG A 59 -16.95 -13.68 -21.83
N PRO A 60 -17.52 -12.60 -22.42
CA PRO A 60 -16.89 -11.29 -22.41
C PRO A 60 -16.69 -10.74 -20.99
N ASP A 61 -17.69 -10.89 -20.13
CA ASP A 61 -17.65 -10.38 -18.76
C ASP A 61 -16.67 -11.19 -17.90
N ILE A 62 -16.57 -12.51 -18.09
CA ILE A 62 -15.55 -13.36 -17.47
C ILE A 62 -14.14 -12.86 -17.83
N ARG A 63 -13.87 -12.57 -19.12
CA ARG A 63 -12.56 -12.04 -19.54
C ARG A 63 -12.26 -10.68 -18.92
N LYS A 64 -13.26 -9.80 -18.84
CA LYS A 64 -13.13 -8.50 -18.17
C LYS A 64 -12.83 -8.67 -16.68
N PHE A 65 -13.52 -9.59 -16.01
CA PHE A 65 -13.30 -9.90 -14.61
C PHE A 65 -11.86 -10.35 -14.36
N MET A 66 -11.39 -11.36 -15.10
CA MET A 66 -10.04 -11.89 -14.95
C MET A 66 -8.96 -10.83 -15.20
N ARG A 67 -9.17 -9.99 -16.23
CA ARG A 67 -8.24 -8.90 -16.55
C ARG A 67 -8.20 -7.84 -15.45
N ALA A 68 -9.37 -7.41 -14.96
CA ALA A 68 -9.46 -6.42 -13.89
C ALA A 68 -8.85 -6.94 -12.59
N ALA A 69 -9.20 -8.17 -12.18
CA ALA A 69 -8.60 -8.82 -11.01
C ALA A 69 -7.07 -8.92 -11.13
N GLY A 70 -6.55 -9.29 -12.31
CA GLY A 70 -5.11 -9.34 -12.56
C GLY A 70 -4.42 -7.98 -12.44
N ILE A 71 -5.04 -6.92 -12.96
CA ILE A 71 -4.50 -5.54 -12.86
C ILE A 71 -4.50 -5.07 -11.40
N ILE A 72 -5.58 -5.29 -10.67
CA ILE A 72 -5.70 -4.89 -9.25
C ILE A 72 -4.65 -5.62 -8.40
N ASN A 73 -4.46 -6.93 -8.63
CA ASN A 73 -3.42 -7.70 -7.94
C ASN A 73 -2.01 -7.17 -8.23
N LYS A 74 -1.67 -6.90 -9.49
CA LYS A 74 -0.37 -6.29 -9.86
C LYS A 74 -0.17 -4.93 -9.22
N PHE A 75 -1.24 -4.15 -9.12
CA PHE A 75 -1.22 -2.86 -8.47
C PHE A 75 -0.91 -2.98 -6.96
N PHE A 76 -1.48 -3.98 -6.27
CA PHE A 76 -1.13 -4.27 -4.88
C PHE A 76 0.32 -4.75 -4.76
N ASP A 77 0.80 -5.63 -5.65
CA ASP A 77 2.20 -6.07 -5.67
C ASP A 77 3.16 -4.87 -5.75
N MET A 78 2.85 -3.88 -6.60
CA MET A 78 3.65 -2.66 -6.73
C MET A 78 3.66 -1.83 -5.45
N ILE A 79 2.53 -1.71 -4.75
CA ILE A 79 2.46 -0.99 -3.47
C ILE A 79 3.29 -1.71 -2.40
N GLU A 80 3.16 -3.03 -2.31
CA GLU A 80 3.90 -3.85 -1.35
C GLU A 80 5.42 -3.75 -1.58
N VAL A 81 5.88 -3.75 -2.85
CA VAL A 81 7.29 -3.52 -3.20
C VAL A 81 7.76 -2.13 -2.75
N GLN A 82 6.99 -1.08 -3.03
CA GLN A 82 7.34 0.29 -2.60
C GLN A 82 7.43 0.43 -1.08
N GLN A 83 6.60 -0.31 -0.32
CA GLN A 83 6.67 -0.33 1.14
C GLN A 83 7.94 -0.99 1.63
N LYS A 84 8.30 -2.14 1.05
CA LYS A 84 9.51 -2.88 1.41
C LYS A 84 10.78 -2.07 1.11
N GLU A 85 10.83 -1.41 -0.03
CA GLU A 85 11.95 -0.53 -0.37
C GLU A 85 12.11 0.59 0.66
N ARG A 86 11.02 1.23 1.08
CA ARG A 86 11.07 2.28 2.12
C ARG A 86 11.56 1.75 3.47
N SER A 87 11.13 0.57 3.91
CA SER A 87 11.62 0.00 5.17
C SER A 87 13.11 -0.33 5.12
N ASP A 88 13.60 -0.83 3.97
CA ASP A 88 15.00 -1.21 3.81
C ASP A 88 15.94 0.01 3.82
N TYR A 89 15.47 1.17 3.35
CA TYR A 89 16.20 2.45 3.47
C TYR A 89 16.22 3.00 4.90
N GLU A 90 15.12 2.88 5.66
CA GLU A 90 15.08 3.34 7.06
C GLU A 90 15.99 2.50 7.99
N VAL A 91 16.07 1.20 7.73
CA VAL A 91 16.95 0.29 8.50
C VAL A 91 18.43 0.54 8.18
N ASN A 92 18.79 0.81 6.91
CA ASN A 92 20.17 1.09 6.52
C ASN A 92 20.62 2.54 6.81
N GLY A 93 19.68 3.48 7.00
CA GLY A 93 19.97 4.86 7.41
C GLY A 93 20.36 5.01 8.88
N SER A 94 20.15 3.97 9.70
CA SER A 94 20.40 4.00 11.16
C SER A 94 21.81 3.54 11.56
N ALA A 95 22.69 3.21 10.61
CA ALA A 95 24.02 2.64 10.88
C ALA A 95 25.20 3.60 10.63
N LYS A 96 25.00 4.93 10.61
CA LYS A 96 26.10 5.92 10.64
C LYS A 96 25.78 7.11 11.53
N GLY A 97 25.73 6.84 12.83
CA GLY A 97 25.84 7.84 13.90
C GLY A 97 26.96 7.47 14.84
N ASN A 98 28.22 7.44 14.36
CA ASN A 98 29.41 7.41 15.21
C ASN A 98 29.46 8.73 15.99
N TYR A 99 28.79 8.80 17.14
CA TYR A 99 29.19 9.72 18.20
C TYR A 99 30.48 9.15 18.81
N SER A 100 31.61 9.50 18.19
CA SER A 100 32.91 9.36 18.84
C SER A 100 32.91 10.27 20.07
N ASN A 101 32.95 9.63 21.23
CA ASN A 101 33.28 10.22 22.52
C ASN A 101 34.65 10.92 22.42
N GLY A 102 34.64 12.22 22.12
CA GLY A 102 35.81 13.09 22.18
C GLY A 102 35.79 13.91 23.47
N ARG A 103 36.32 13.34 24.56
CA ARG A 103 36.83 14.15 25.68
C ARG A 103 37.95 15.03 25.12
N GLY A 104 37.66 16.30 24.92
CA GLY A 104 38.62 17.34 24.57
C GLY A 104 38.24 18.62 25.29
N THR A 105 38.94 18.89 26.39
CA THR A 105 38.91 20.15 27.14
C THR A 105 39.17 21.35 26.23
N ALA A 106 38.25 22.31 26.19
CA ALA A 106 38.53 23.66 25.76
C ALA A 106 37.67 24.64 26.57
N GLU A 107 38.20 25.03 27.72
CA GLU A 107 37.93 26.36 28.27
C GLU A 107 38.09 27.41 27.18
N ARG A 108 37.06 28.22 26.94
CA ARG A 108 37.13 29.69 27.00
C ARG A 108 35.91 30.34 26.37
N ARG A 109 35.41 31.33 27.13
CA ARG A 109 34.70 32.53 26.69
C ARG A 109 33.31 32.32 26.10
N CYS A 110 32.31 32.51 26.96
CA CYS A 110 31.32 33.57 26.80
C CYS A 110 30.47 33.68 28.07
N ARG A 111 30.82 34.60 28.98
CA ARG A 111 29.86 35.26 29.86
C ARG A 111 30.14 36.76 29.83
N ASN A 112 29.33 37.43 29.03
CA ASN A 112 29.12 38.86 29.12
C ASN A 112 28.19 39.13 30.32
N LEU A 113 28.50 40.22 31.03
CA LEU A 113 27.59 41.11 31.76
C LEU A 113 27.06 40.67 33.14
N SER A 114 27.65 41.24 34.19
CA SER A 114 26.91 41.76 35.35
C SER A 114 27.64 42.91 36.04
N GLY A 115 27.01 44.11 36.06
CA GLY A 115 27.24 45.23 37.00
C GLY A 115 28.48 46.09 36.69
N LEU A 116 28.43 47.37 36.32
CA LEU A 116 27.53 48.46 36.72
C LEU A 116 27.57 48.74 38.23
N ARG A 117 28.74 49.15 38.74
CA ARG A 117 29.02 50.38 39.53
C ARG A 117 30.38 50.29 40.21
#